data_AF-A0A8T0USN1-F1
#
_entry.id   AF-A0A8T0USN1-F1
#
_cell.length_a   1.000
_cell.length_b   1.000
_cell.length_c   1.000
_cell.angle_alpha   90.00
_cell.angle_beta   90.00
_cell.angle_gamma   90.00
#
_symmetry.space_group_name_H-M   'P 1'
#
loop_
_entity.id
_entity.type
_entity.pdbx_description
1 polymer ?
#
loop_
_entity_poly.entity_id
_entity_poly.type
_entity_poly.pdbx_seq_one_letter_code
_entity_poly.pdbx_strand_id
1 'polypeptide(L)'
;MPQLRSLVALLLAATAVAAVAVAGAGKPGFVVTGRVYCDNCRAGFETNVSHNIQGATVSMECRHFETQKLHDKAEATTDAGGWYRMDIGLVFHTDPTTHCSSRSIHGWTYISKQI
;
A
#
# COMPACT_ATOMS: atom_id res chain seq x y z
N MET A 1 26.20 -48.07 4.58
CA MET A 1 25.92 -46.78 3.92
C MET A 1 24.46 -46.25 4.00
N PRO A 2 23.46 -46.85 4.72
CA PRO A 2 22.10 -46.29 4.76
C PRO A 2 21.96 -45.05 5.66
N GLN A 3 22.81 -44.94 6.69
CA GLN A 3 22.83 -43.80 7.63
C GLN A 3 23.18 -42.48 6.92
N LEU A 4 24.14 -42.51 5.97
CA LEU A 4 24.56 -41.34 5.23
C LEU A 4 23.46 -40.82 4.28
N ARG A 5 22.67 -41.74 3.69
CA ARG A 5 21.54 -41.39 2.82
C ARG A 5 20.38 -40.77 3.60
N SER A 6 20.10 -41.27 4.80
CA SER A 6 19.07 -40.72 5.70
C SER A 6 19.43 -39.32 6.18
N LEU A 7 20.69 -39.09 6.56
CA LEU A 7 21.19 -37.77 6.98
C LEU A 7 21.12 -36.75 5.84
N VAL A 8 21.52 -37.14 4.63
CA VAL A 8 21.44 -36.27 3.44
C VAL A 8 20.00 -35.92 3.10
N ALA A 9 19.07 -36.90 3.18
CA ALA A 9 17.64 -36.65 2.96
C ALA A 9 17.05 -35.69 4.00
N LEU A 10 17.43 -35.83 5.27
CA LEU A 10 16.96 -34.96 6.35
C LEU A 10 17.48 -33.52 6.20
N LEU A 11 18.75 -33.37 5.80
CA LEU A 11 19.35 -32.06 5.50
C LEU A 11 18.67 -31.37 4.32
N LEU A 12 18.40 -32.10 3.23
CA LEU A 12 17.68 -31.57 2.06
C LEU A 12 16.24 -31.17 2.40
N ALA A 13 15.55 -31.95 3.24
CA ALA A 13 14.21 -31.62 3.69
C ALA A 13 14.21 -30.36 4.57
N ALA A 14 15.17 -30.24 5.49
CA ALA A 14 15.28 -29.08 6.38
C ALA A 14 15.58 -27.78 5.62
N THR A 15 16.47 -27.82 4.62
CA THR A 15 16.79 -26.65 3.79
C THR A 15 15.62 -26.25 2.89
N ALA A 16 14.87 -27.21 2.35
CA ALA A 16 13.67 -26.94 1.56
C ALA A 16 12.59 -26.23 2.40
N VAL A 17 12.35 -26.67 3.64
CA VAL A 17 11.36 -26.04 4.54
C VAL A 17 11.78 -24.62 4.91
N ALA A 18 13.07 -24.38 5.18
CA ALA A 18 13.59 -23.05 5.49
C ALA A 18 13.47 -22.08 4.29
N ALA A 19 13.72 -22.54 3.07
CA ALA A 19 13.58 -21.72 1.86
C ALA A 19 12.13 -21.26 1.61
N VAL A 20 11.15 -22.12 1.89
CA VAL A 20 9.72 -21.78 1.74
C VAL A 20 9.28 -20.76 2.80
N ALA A 21 9.80 -20.85 4.04
CA ALA A 21 9.48 -19.91 5.10
C ALA A 21 9.95 -18.47 4.79
N VAL A 22 11.09 -18.31 4.13
CA VAL A 22 11.63 -16.99 3.75
C VAL A 22 10.88 -16.37 2.56
N ALA A 23 10.37 -17.19 1.63
CA ALA A 23 9.61 -16.71 0.49
C ALA A 23 8.20 -16.18 0.86
N GLY A 24 7.66 -16.57 2.02
CA GLY A 24 6.35 -16.13 2.52
C GLY A 24 6.37 -14.83 3.33
N ALA A 25 7.55 -14.32 3.71
CA ALA A 25 7.67 -13.03 4.36
C ALA A 25 7.42 -11.93 3.32
N GLY A 26 6.18 -11.43 3.27
CA GLY A 26 5.79 -10.31 2.43
C GLY A 26 6.83 -9.19 2.53
N LYS A 27 7.42 -8.83 1.38
CA LYS A 27 8.44 -7.78 1.29
C LYS A 27 7.90 -6.48 1.93
N PRO A 28 8.74 -5.70 2.62
CA PRO A 28 8.26 -4.53 3.38
C PRO A 28 7.58 -3.56 2.41
N GLY A 29 6.29 -3.35 2.58
CA GLY A 29 5.54 -2.34 1.86
C GLY A 29 6.04 -0.92 2.17
N PHE A 30 5.42 0.06 1.53
CA PHE A 30 5.59 1.46 1.92
C PHE A 30 4.29 1.96 2.56
N VAL A 31 4.42 2.94 3.44
CA VAL A 31 3.27 3.52 4.10
C VAL A 31 2.95 4.86 3.48
N VAL A 32 1.68 5.03 3.09
CA VAL A 32 1.15 6.31 2.63
C VAL A 32 0.31 6.92 3.73
N THR A 33 0.67 8.15 4.08
CA THR A 33 -0.08 8.99 5.01
C THR A 33 -0.52 10.25 4.29
N GLY A 34 -1.73 10.70 4.58
CA GLY A 34 -2.22 11.97 4.06
C GLY A 34 -3.40 12.48 4.89
N ARG A 35 -3.87 13.68 4.54
CA ARG A 35 -5.01 14.31 5.21
C ARG A 35 -6.13 14.58 4.21
N VAL A 36 -7.36 14.44 4.66
CA VAL A 36 -8.57 14.81 3.95
C VAL A 36 -9.22 16.01 4.65
N TYR A 37 -9.41 17.08 3.89
CA TYR A 37 -10.07 18.30 4.34
C TYR A 37 -11.10 18.76 3.30
N CYS A 38 -12.09 19.50 3.79
CA CYS A 38 -13.06 20.21 2.97
C CYS A 38 -12.45 21.54 2.51
N ASP A 39 -12.29 21.69 1.20
CA ASP A 39 -11.92 22.95 0.57
C ASP A 39 -13.17 23.78 0.28
N ASN A 40 -13.60 24.53 1.28
CA ASN A 40 -14.75 25.43 1.22
C ASN A 40 -14.57 26.57 0.21
N CYS A 41 -13.32 26.94 -0.10
CA CYS A 41 -12.99 28.02 -1.02
C CYS A 41 -12.75 27.54 -2.46
N ARG A 42 -12.66 26.22 -2.69
CA ARG A 42 -12.24 25.63 -3.97
C ARG A 42 -10.89 26.17 -4.45
N ALA A 43 -10.00 26.45 -3.50
CA ALA A 43 -8.67 27.01 -3.75
C ALA A 43 -7.67 25.96 -4.27
N GLY A 44 -7.92 24.68 -4.03
CA GLY A 44 -7.04 23.57 -4.40
C GLY A 44 -5.88 23.33 -3.42
N PHE A 45 -5.87 24.02 -2.27
CA PHE A 45 -4.89 23.85 -1.19
C PHE A 45 -5.55 24.12 0.18
N GLU A 46 -4.89 23.68 1.26
CA GLU A 46 -5.37 23.86 2.62
C GLU A 46 -5.28 25.33 3.03
N THR A 47 -6.40 25.90 3.48
CA THR A 47 -6.49 27.28 3.97
C THR A 47 -6.94 27.28 5.44
N ASN A 48 -6.90 28.45 6.09
CA ASN A 48 -7.33 28.56 7.50
C ASN A 48 -8.81 28.20 7.73
N VAL A 49 -9.65 28.36 6.71
CA VAL A 49 -11.09 28.01 6.75
C VAL A 49 -11.37 26.58 6.31
N SER A 50 -10.35 25.82 5.88
CA SER A 50 -10.50 24.40 5.57
C SER A 50 -10.74 23.60 6.86
N HIS A 51 -11.64 22.61 6.77
CA HIS A 51 -12.00 21.77 7.92
C HIS A 51 -11.71 20.31 7.63
N ASN A 52 -11.15 19.61 8.61
CA ASN A 52 -10.82 18.19 8.50
C ASN A 52 -12.09 17.34 8.44
N ILE A 53 -12.06 16.27 7.63
CA ILE A 53 -13.18 15.35 7.50
C ILE A 53 -12.82 14.04 8.20
N GLN A 54 -13.53 13.74 9.28
CA GLN A 54 -13.46 12.45 9.96
C GLN A 54 -14.32 11.40 9.26
N GLY A 55 -13.86 10.14 9.25
CA GLY A 55 -14.64 9.03 8.70
C GLY A 55 -14.69 8.97 7.18
N ALA A 56 -13.91 9.81 6.49
CA ALA A 56 -13.78 9.74 5.04
C ALA A 56 -12.99 8.47 4.67
N THR A 57 -13.52 7.69 3.73
CA THR A 57 -12.81 6.52 3.19
C THR A 57 -11.99 6.94 1.97
N VAL A 58 -10.69 6.66 2.04
CA VAL A 58 -9.71 6.88 0.97
C VAL A 58 -9.31 5.52 0.43
N SER A 59 -9.52 5.32 -0.87
CA SER A 59 -9.06 4.14 -1.61
C SER A 59 -7.84 4.52 -2.45
N MET A 60 -6.78 3.71 -2.38
CA MET A 60 -5.67 3.79 -3.31
C MET A 60 -5.60 2.56 -4.19
N GLU A 61 -5.30 2.80 -5.47
CA GLU A 61 -5.16 1.78 -6.48
C GLU A 61 -3.85 2.01 -7.23
N CYS A 62 -3.02 0.98 -7.28
CA CYS A 62 -1.80 0.94 -8.07
C CYS A 62 -2.04 0.15 -9.35
N ARG A 63 -1.88 0.80 -10.50
CA ARG A 63 -2.14 0.21 -11.81
C ARG A 63 -0.92 0.36 -12.70
N HIS A 64 -0.69 -0.63 -13.55
CA HIS A 64 0.32 -0.52 -14.60
C HIS A 64 -0.11 0.56 -15.60
N PHE A 65 0.78 1.47 -15.96
CA PHE A 65 0.46 2.64 -16.78
C PHE A 65 -0.12 2.25 -18.15
N GLU A 66 0.53 1.33 -18.86
CA GLU A 66 0.10 0.92 -20.20
C GLU A 66 -1.08 -0.05 -20.18
N THR A 67 -0.98 -1.14 -19.42
CA THR A 67 -1.98 -2.22 -19.43
C THR A 67 -3.19 -1.94 -18.54
N GLN A 68 -3.15 -0.89 -17.70
CA GLN A 68 -4.17 -0.54 -16.71
C GLN A 68 -4.49 -1.66 -15.71
N LYS A 69 -3.64 -2.69 -15.66
CA LYS A 69 -3.78 -3.84 -14.77
C LYS A 69 -3.63 -3.40 -13.32
N LEU A 70 -4.60 -3.73 -12.48
CA LEU A 70 -4.55 -3.48 -11.05
C LEU A 70 -3.49 -4.40 -10.42
N HIS A 71 -2.51 -3.80 -9.78
CA HIS A 71 -1.46 -4.50 -9.03
C HIS A 71 -1.81 -4.59 -7.55
N ASP A 72 -2.26 -3.48 -6.97
CA ASP A 72 -2.54 -3.40 -5.55
C ASP A 72 -3.66 -2.41 -5.26
N LYS A 73 -4.37 -2.65 -4.16
CA LYS A 73 -5.45 -1.79 -3.66
C LYS A 73 -5.42 -1.77 -2.14
N ALA A 74 -5.46 -0.59 -1.56
CA ALA A 74 -5.62 -0.39 -0.12
C ALA A 74 -6.70 0.64 0.16
N GLU A 75 -7.34 0.53 1.32
CA GLU A 75 -8.35 1.46 1.80
C GLU A 75 -8.02 1.86 3.24
N ALA A 76 -8.23 3.13 3.57
CA ALA A 76 -8.09 3.64 4.91
C ALA A 76 -9.19 4.67 5.22
N THR A 77 -9.59 4.72 6.47
CA THR A 77 -10.57 5.68 6.98
C THR A 77 -9.85 6.77 7.77
N THR A 78 -10.30 8.01 7.61
CA THR A 78 -9.69 9.15 8.30
C THR A 78 -10.09 9.25 9.76
N ASP A 79 -9.14 9.68 10.60
CA ASP A 79 -9.36 9.99 12.01
C ASP A 79 -10.02 11.36 12.22
N ALA A 80 -10.19 11.76 13.48
CA ALA A 80 -10.79 13.06 13.85
C ALA A 80 -10.00 14.27 13.31
N GLY A 81 -8.69 14.12 13.07
CA GLY A 81 -7.83 15.11 12.44
C GLY A 81 -7.85 15.05 10.91
N GLY A 82 -8.68 14.20 10.31
CA GLY A 82 -8.73 13.98 8.87
C GLY A 82 -7.55 13.17 8.33
N TRP A 83 -6.70 12.59 9.19
CA TRP A 83 -5.53 11.84 8.77
C TRP A 83 -5.89 10.39 8.46
N TYR A 84 -5.29 9.86 7.40
CA TYR A 84 -5.32 8.45 7.08
C TYR A 84 -3.90 7.89 6.98
N ARG A 85 -3.79 6.59 7.21
CA ARG A 85 -2.56 5.83 7.04
C ARG A 85 -2.92 4.50 6.39
N MET A 86 -2.20 4.12 5.34
CA MET A 86 -2.38 2.84 4.68
C MET A 86 -1.04 2.25 4.25
N ASP A 87 -0.97 0.92 4.30
CA ASP A 87 0.19 0.15 3.87
C ASP A 87 -0.05 -0.35 2.43
N ILE A 88 0.90 -0.08 1.54
CA ILE A 88 0.88 -0.54 0.13
C ILE A 88 2.01 -1.54 -0.09
N GLY A 89 1.75 -2.60 -0.84
CA GLY A 89 2.72 -3.64 -1.14
C GLY A 89 3.92 -3.15 -1.97
N LEU A 90 5.00 -3.96 -1.96
CA LEU A 90 6.27 -3.65 -2.62
C LEU A 90 6.20 -3.62 -4.18
N VAL A 91 5.03 -3.82 -4.78
CA VAL A 91 4.92 -3.87 -6.26
C VAL A 91 5.38 -2.56 -6.91
N PHE A 92 5.15 -1.42 -6.23
CA PHE A 92 5.62 -0.11 -6.68
C PHE A 92 7.15 -0.02 -6.82
N HIS A 93 7.92 -0.68 -5.95
CA HIS A 93 9.39 -0.63 -6.01
C HIS A 93 9.96 -1.52 -7.11
N THR A 94 9.22 -2.57 -7.51
CA THR A 94 9.69 -3.55 -8.49
C THR A 94 9.39 -3.18 -9.93
N ASP A 95 8.45 -2.26 -10.16
CA ASP A 95 8.02 -1.87 -11.50
C ASP A 95 7.87 -0.34 -11.62
N PRO A 96 8.76 0.35 -12.36
CA PRO A 96 8.69 1.79 -12.54
C PRO A 96 7.48 2.25 -13.38
N THR A 97 6.79 1.33 -14.06
CA THR A 97 5.60 1.63 -14.87
C THR A 97 4.30 1.58 -14.07
N THR A 98 4.36 1.19 -12.79
CA THR A 98 3.19 1.16 -11.90
C THR A 98 2.91 2.55 -11.31
N HIS A 99 1.71 3.08 -11.57
CA HIS A 99 1.25 4.35 -11.01
C HIS A 99 0.15 4.13 -9.97
N CYS A 100 0.34 4.68 -8.77
CA CYS A 100 -0.67 4.66 -7.72
C CYS A 100 -1.50 5.95 -7.74
N SER A 101 -2.81 5.80 -7.72
CA SER A 101 -3.79 6.90 -7.66
C SER A 101 -4.68 6.72 -6.43
N SER A 102 -4.98 7.83 -5.76
CA SER A 102 -5.87 7.87 -4.60
C SER A 102 -7.21 8.49 -4.98
N ARG A 103 -8.30 7.95 -4.42
CA ARG A 103 -9.67 8.42 -4.63
C ARG A 103 -10.41 8.42 -3.30
N SER A 104 -11.01 9.56 -2.96
CA SER A 104 -11.96 9.67 -1.85
C SER A 104 -13.36 9.37 -2.35
N ILE A 105 -14.12 8.56 -1.62
CA ILE A 105 -15.46 8.09 -2.01
C ILE A 105 -16.53 9.19 -1.80
N HIS A 106 -16.23 10.23 -1.01
CA HIS A 106 -17.19 11.26 -0.61
C HIS A 106 -17.19 12.56 -1.45
N GLY A 107 -16.74 12.50 -2.69
CA GLY A 107 -16.82 13.64 -3.62
C GLY A 107 -15.67 14.62 -3.50
N TRP A 108 -15.13 15.03 -4.65
CA TRP A 108 -14.12 16.09 -4.89
C TRP A 108 -13.14 16.37 -3.75
N THR A 109 -12.50 15.34 -3.19
CA THR A 109 -11.39 15.53 -2.28
C THR A 109 -10.10 15.58 -3.09
N TYR A 110 -9.47 16.75 -3.16
CA TYR A 110 -8.13 16.90 -3.71
C TYR A 110 -7.14 16.20 -2.78
N ILE A 111 -6.64 15.03 -3.21
CA ILE A 111 -5.55 14.35 -2.52
C ILE A 111 -4.24 14.89 -3.11
N SER A 112 -3.68 15.89 -2.44
CA SER A 112 -2.31 16.32 -2.73
C SER A 112 -1.37 15.15 -2.40
N LYS A 113 -0.79 14.53 -3.43
CA LYS A 113 0.35 13.62 -3.30
C LYS A 113 1.52 14.42 -2.71
N GLN A 114 1.93 14.12 -1.48
CA GLN A 114 3.33 14.33 -1.11
C GLN A 114 4.06 13.01 -1.42
N ILE A 115 4.80 13.02 -2.53
CA ILE A 115 6.00 12.18 -2.72
C ILE A 115 7.18 13.08 -2.42
#